data_AF-A0A0F7W2C4-F1
#
_entry.id   AF-A0A0F7W2C4-F1
#
_cell.length_a   1.000
_cell.length_b   1.000
_cell.length_c   1.000
_cell.angle_alpha   90.00
_cell.angle_beta   90.00
_cell.angle_gamma   90.00
#
_symmetry.space_group_name_H-M   'P 1'
#
loop_
_entity.id
_entity.type
_entity.pdbx_description
1 polymer ?
#
loop_
_entity_poly.entity_id
_entity_poly.type
_entity_poly.pdbx_seq_one_letter_code
_entity_poly.pdbx_strand_id
1 'polypeptide(L)'
;MLLPMSDTPVKQQSTAAFYGQAVASFAVALAATAIGIFNLQADAWVRAFLAVAVLYLVTSAFTLSKVVRDRQEAGQIVSRVEQARLEKLLAEHDPFEKL
;
A
#
# COMPACT_ATOMS: atom_id res chain seq x y z
N MET A 1 19.64 10.19 30.18
CA MET A 1 20.18 10.54 28.86
C MET A 1 19.80 9.44 27.88
N LEU A 2 18.59 9.48 27.34
CA LEU A 2 18.11 8.59 26.28
C LEU A 2 17.69 9.50 25.13
N LEU A 3 18.44 9.49 24.03
CA LEU A 3 18.10 10.24 22.83
C LEU A 3 16.88 9.60 22.17
N PRO A 4 15.85 10.36 21.77
CA PRO A 4 14.82 9.85 20.90
C PRO A 4 15.45 9.55 19.53
N MET A 5 15.57 8.26 19.18
CA MET A 5 15.92 7.83 17.83
C MET A 5 14.89 8.40 16.87
N SER A 6 15.33 9.34 16.03
CA SER A 6 14.51 9.86 14.94
C SER A 6 14.42 8.78 13.87
N ASP A 7 13.41 7.93 13.95
CA ASP A 7 13.05 7.02 12.85
C ASP A 7 12.72 7.88 11.64
N THR A 8 13.72 8.06 10.78
CA THR A 8 13.56 8.78 9.52
C THR A 8 12.81 7.82 8.60
N PRO A 9 11.55 8.07 8.22
CA PRO A 9 10.82 7.15 7.38
C PRO A 9 11.53 7.13 6.02
N VAL A 10 12.23 6.02 5.75
CA VAL A 10 12.83 5.76 4.44
C VAL A 10 11.69 5.70 3.44
N LYS A 11 11.50 6.77 2.67
CA LYS A 11 10.50 6.84 1.61
C LYS A 11 10.96 5.91 0.50
N GLN A 12 10.54 4.65 0.58
CA GLN A 12 10.88 3.62 -0.38
C GLN A 12 10.12 3.90 -1.69
N GLN A 13 10.70 4.74 -2.55
CA GLN A 13 10.15 5.01 -3.88
C GLN A 13 10.58 3.88 -4.81
N SER A 14 9.63 3.02 -5.18
CA SER A 14 9.84 2.03 -6.24
C SER A 14 10.14 2.74 -7.57
N THR A 15 11.26 2.39 -8.20
CA THR A 15 11.64 2.93 -9.51
C THR A 15 10.56 2.61 -10.54
N ALA A 16 10.35 3.50 -11.52
CA ALA A 16 9.36 3.31 -12.59
C ALA A 16 9.50 1.96 -13.32
N ALA A 17 10.73 1.44 -13.43
CA ALA A 17 11.00 0.11 -13.98
C ALA A 17 10.38 -1.04 -13.16
N PHE A 18 10.47 -1.00 -11.83
CA PHE A 18 9.86 -2.01 -10.95
C PHE A 18 8.33 -1.95 -10.99
N TYR A 19 7.76 -0.75 -11.10
CA TYR A 19 6.31 -0.60 -11.29
C TYR A 19 5.86 -1.23 -12.62
N GLY A 20 6.55 -0.92 -13.72
CA GLY A 20 6.26 -1.51 -15.03
C GLY A 20 6.37 -3.04 -15.03
N GLN A 21 7.41 -3.58 -14.40
CA GLN A 21 7.55 -5.04 -14.23
C GLN A 21 6.37 -5.63 -13.46
N ALA A 22 5.96 -5.04 -12.34
CA ALA A 22 4.85 -5.54 -11.55
C ALA A 22 3.53 -5.59 -12.34
N VAL A 23 3.25 -4.54 -13.13
CA VAL A 23 2.07 -4.50 -14.01
C VAL A 23 2.16 -5.56 -15.10
N ALA A 24 3.33 -5.73 -15.72
CA ALA A 24 3.54 -6.75 -16.75
C ALA A 24 3.39 -8.17 -16.18
N SER A 25 3.99 -8.47 -15.03
CA SER A 25 3.87 -9.77 -14.35
C SER A 25 2.42 -10.08 -13.99
N PHE A 26 1.68 -9.09 -13.48
CA PHE A 26 0.26 -9.25 -13.19
C PHE A 26 -0.56 -9.55 -14.45
N ALA A 27 -0.31 -8.83 -15.55
CA ALA A 27 -0.99 -9.06 -16.82
C ALA A 27 -0.71 -10.47 -17.38
N VAL A 28 0.55 -10.92 -17.33
CA VAL A 28 0.94 -12.28 -17.76
C VAL A 28 0.25 -13.34 -16.89
N ALA A 29 0.25 -13.17 -15.57
CA ALA A 29 -0.42 -14.10 -14.66
C ALA A 29 -1.93 -14.18 -14.93
N LEU A 30 -2.60 -13.03 -15.08
CA LEU A 30 -4.03 -12.97 -15.38
C LEU A 30 -4.37 -13.63 -16.72
N ALA A 31 -3.56 -13.38 -17.76
CA ALA A 31 -3.72 -14.01 -19.06
C ALA A 31 -3.52 -15.53 -18.98
N ALA A 32 -2.48 -15.99 -18.28
CA ALA A 32 -2.23 -17.42 -18.07
C ALA A 32 -3.39 -18.11 -17.34
N THR A 33 -3.95 -17.48 -16.30
CA THR A 33 -5.15 -17.98 -15.62
C THR A 33 -6.36 -18.04 -16.56
N ALA A 34 -6.60 -17.00 -17.35
CA ALA A 34 -7.71 -16.98 -18.32
C ALA A 34 -7.56 -18.08 -19.39
N ILE A 35 -6.36 -18.28 -19.92
CA ILE A 35 -6.04 -19.37 -20.86
C ILE A 35 -6.23 -20.73 -20.19
N GLY A 36 -5.83 -20.88 -18.91
CA GLY A 36 -6.04 -22.08 -18.13
C GLY A 36 -7.52 -22.42 -17.97
N ILE A 37 -8.34 -21.44 -17.60
CA ILE A 37 -9.81 -21.61 -17.52
C ILE A 37 -10.38 -21.91 -18.92
N PHE A 38 -9.78 -21.37 -19.98
CA PHE A 38 -10.25 -21.63 -21.34
C PHE A 38 -9.95 -23.06 -21.82
N ASN A 39 -8.79 -23.60 -21.47
CA ASN A 39 -8.37 -24.96 -21.83
C ASN A 39 -8.88 -26.03 -20.85
N LEU A 40 -9.45 -25.62 -19.71
CA LEU A 40 -9.98 -26.54 -18.73
C LEU A 40 -11.15 -27.34 -19.32
N GLN A 41 -11.02 -28.67 -19.32
CA GLN A 41 -12.11 -29.59 -19.64
C GLN A 41 -13.10 -29.64 -18.48
N ALA A 42 -13.96 -28.62 -18.40
CA ALA A 42 -15.02 -28.50 -17.43
C ALA A 42 -16.27 -27.94 -18.10
N ASP A 43 -17.42 -28.16 -17.47
CA ASP A 43 -18.69 -27.60 -17.92
C ASP A 43 -18.63 -26.07 -18.03
N ALA A 44 -19.38 -25.53 -19.00
CA ALA A 44 -19.43 -24.10 -19.26
C ALA A 44 -19.80 -23.28 -18.01
N TRP A 45 -20.67 -23.83 -17.16
CA TRP A 45 -21.06 -23.23 -15.88
C TRP A 45 -19.89 -23.08 -14.92
N VAL A 46 -19.07 -24.13 -14.77
CA VAL A 46 -17.89 -24.12 -13.89
C VAL A 46 -16.86 -23.10 -14.39
N ARG A 47 -16.65 -23.03 -15.71
CA ARG A 47 -15.75 -22.05 -16.32
C ARG A 47 -16.24 -20.61 -16.10
N ALA A 48 -17.54 -20.36 -16.22
CA ALA A 48 -18.14 -19.05 -15.94
C ALA A 48 -18.01 -18.67 -14.46
N PHE A 49 -18.28 -19.59 -13.53
CA PHE A 49 -18.08 -19.38 -12.10
C PHE A 49 -16.63 -19.01 -11.78
N LEU A 50 -15.66 -19.76 -12.32
CA LEU A 50 -14.24 -19.46 -12.12
C LEU A 50 -13.84 -18.10 -12.70
N ALA A 51 -14.35 -17.74 -13.87
CA ALA A 51 -14.09 -16.44 -14.47
C ALA A 51 -14.58 -15.29 -13.57
N VAL A 52 -15.82 -15.38 -13.08
CA VAL A 52 -16.37 -14.38 -12.15
C VAL A 52 -15.62 -14.35 -10.83
N ALA A 53 -15.27 -15.52 -10.28
CA ALA A 53 -14.50 -15.63 -9.04
C ALA A 53 -13.13 -14.95 -9.16
N VAL A 54 -12.39 -15.19 -10.26
CA VAL A 54 -11.10 -14.54 -10.52
C VAL A 54 -11.26 -13.02 -10.66
N LEU A 55 -12.25 -12.55 -11.42
CA LEU A 55 -12.51 -11.11 -11.58
C LEU A 55 -12.82 -10.42 -10.25
N TYR A 56 -13.68 -11.03 -9.43
CA TYR A 56 -14.05 -10.49 -8.13
C TYR A 56 -12.88 -10.54 -7.14
N LEU A 57 -12.12 -11.63 -7.12
CA LEU A 57 -10.92 -11.77 -6.28
C LEU A 57 -9.87 -10.71 -6.62
N VAL A 58 -9.59 -10.49 -7.91
CA VAL A 58 -8.66 -9.45 -8.37
C VAL A 58 -9.14 -8.06 -7.95
N THR A 59 -10.42 -7.77 -8.17
CA THR A 59 -11.01 -6.47 -7.83
C THR A 59 -10.95 -6.20 -6.33
N SER A 60 -11.34 -7.17 -5.50
CA SER A 60 -11.30 -7.08 -4.05
C SER A 60 -9.87 -6.97 -3.51
N ALA A 61 -8.90 -7.69 -4.09
CA ALA A 61 -7.49 -7.58 -3.73
C ALA A 61 -6.96 -6.16 -3.97
N PHE A 62 -7.25 -5.55 -5.12
CA PHE A 62 -6.86 -4.16 -5.38
C PHE A 62 -7.54 -3.16 -4.44
N THR A 63 -8.81 -3.37 -4.10
CA THR A 63 -9.50 -2.54 -3.11
C THR A 63 -8.85 -2.66 -1.74
N LEU A 64 -8.54 -3.88 -1.30
CA LEU A 64 -7.82 -4.13 -0.05
C LEU A 64 -6.44 -3.48 -0.04
N SER A 65 -5.67 -3.59 -1.13
CA SER A 65 -4.37 -2.92 -1.25
C SER A 65 -4.48 -1.40 -1.13
N LYS A 66 -5.51 -0.78 -1.72
CA LYS A 66 -5.78 0.66 -1.55
C LYS A 66 -6.08 0.98 -0.09
N VAL A 67 -7.01 0.27 0.54
CA VAL A 67 -7.36 0.49 1.95
C VAL A 67 -6.13 0.37 2.86
N VAL A 68 -5.28 -0.63 2.66
CA VAL A 68 -4.04 -0.80 3.44
C VAL A 68 -3.10 0.38 3.23
N ARG A 69 -2.90 0.82 1.98
CA ARG A 69 -2.07 1.98 1.66
C ARG A 69 -2.63 3.27 2.27
N ASP A 70 -3.93 3.52 2.14
CA ASP A 70 -4.60 4.69 2.69
C ASP A 70 -4.45 4.75 4.21
N ARG A 71 -4.49 3.59 4.90
CA ARG A 71 -4.23 3.51 6.35
C ARG A 71 -2.78 3.80 6.73
N GLN A 72 -1.82 3.35 5.92
CA GLN A 72 -0.40 3.65 6.13
C GLN A 72 -0.12 5.15 5.94
N GLU A 73 -0.68 5.77 4.89
CA GLU A 73 -0.54 7.20 4.61
C GLU A 73 -1.20 8.05 5.72
N ALA A 74 -2.40 7.68 6.19
CA ALA A 74 -3.07 8.37 7.29
C ALA A 74 -2.24 8.36 8.58
N GLY A 75 -1.64 7.21 8.95
CA GLY A 75 -0.78 7.12 10.13
C GLY A 75 0.46 8.01 10.04
N GLN A 76 1.09 8.10 8.86
CA GLN A 76 2.24 8.99 8.65
C GLN A 76 1.86 10.47 8.79
N ILE A 77 0.69 10.89 8.29
CA ILE A 77 0.23 12.29 8.39
C ILE A 77 -0.03 12.68 9.86
N VAL A 78 -0.68 11.82 10.64
CA VAL A 78 -0.96 12.11 12.07
C VAL A 78 0.35 12.33 12.84
N SER A 79 1.35 11.47 12.64
CA SER A 79 2.65 11.60 13.30
C SER A 79 3.36 12.92 12.96
N ARG A 80 3.29 13.38 11.70
CA ARG A 80 3.89 14.67 11.29
C ARG A 80 3.19 15.87 11.95
N VAL A 81 1.87 15.84 12.06
CA VAL A 81 1.10 16.90 12.72
C VAL A 81 1.39 16.95 14.21
N GLU A 82 1.50 15.78 14.85
CA GLU A 82 1.84 15.67 16.25
C GLU A 82 3.25 16.21 16.53
N GLN A 83 4.25 15.84 15.72
CA GLN A 83 5.61 16.40 15.77
C GLN A 83 5.61 17.93 15.64
N ALA A 84 4.93 18.48 14.64
CA ALA A 84 4.87 19.94 14.44
C ALA A 84 4.16 20.67 15.59
N ARG A 85 3.13 20.06 16.20
CA ARG A 85 2.46 20.63 17.39
C ARG A 85 3.38 20.58 18.60
N LEU A 86 4.10 19.48 18.79
CA LEU A 86 5.04 19.29 19.89
C LEU A 86 6.22 20.26 19.77
N GLU A 87 6.76 20.46 18.56
CA GLU A 87 7.76 21.49 18.26
C GLU A 87 7.24 22.90 18.58
N LYS A 88 6.00 23.24 18.24
CA LYS A 88 5.40 24.53 18.61
C LYS A 88 5.26 24.71 20.12
N LEU A 89 4.78 23.69 20.82
CA LEU A 89 4.64 23.74 22.29
C LEU A 89 6.00 23.89 22.97
N LEU A 90 7.03 23.20 22.48
CA LEU A 90 8.41 23.34 22.95
C LEU A 90 8.99 24.73 22.65
N ALA A 91 8.70 25.29 21.49
CA ALA A 91 9.16 26.63 21.13
C ALA A 91 8.44 27.74 21.92
N GLU A 92 7.16 27.54 22.26
CA GLU A 92 6.37 28.50 23.05
C GLU A 92 6.69 28.40 24.56
N HIS A 93 7.07 27.21 25.04
CA HIS A 93 7.62 27.00 26.38
C HIS A 93 9.13 26.77 26.26
N ASP A 94 9.91 27.81 25.93
CA ASP A 94 11.37 27.75 26.00
C ASP A 94 11.83 28.07 27.44
N PRO A 95 12.17 27.07 28.27
CA PRO A 95 12.63 27.31 29.65
C PRO A 95 14.03 27.94 29.72
N PHE A 96 14.72 28.13 28.59
CA PHE A 96 16.09 28.65 28.54
C PHE A 96 16.20 30.15 28.22
N GLU A 97 15.10 30.84 27.90
CA GLU A 97 15.11 32.30 27.71
C GLU A 97 15.30 33.11 29.02
N LYS A 98 15.18 32.45 30.18
CA LYS A 98 15.25 33.09 31.51
C LYS A 98 16.60 32.94 32.23
N LEU A 99 17.68 32.59 31.53
CA LEU A 99 19.03 32.57 32.12
C LEU A 99 19.99 33.55 31.45
#